data_AF-A0A2S2ND32-F1
#
_entry.id   AF-A0A2S2ND32-F1
#
_cell.length_a   1.000
_cell.length_b   1.000
_cell.length_c   1.000
_cell.angle_alpha   90.00
_cell.angle_beta   90.00
_cell.angle_gamma   90.00
#
_symmetry.space_group_name_H-M   'P 1'
#
loop_
_entity.id
_entity.type
_entity.pdbx_description
1 polymer ?
#
loop_
_entity_poly.entity_id
_entity_poly.type
_entity_poly.pdbx_seq_one_letter_code
_entity_poly.pdbx_strand_id
1 'polypeptide(L)'
;ASVMSGCFSGVQKRISDIIPNASFVHCAAHNLNLVLSDIAKSTPKMLNFFNIVQDLFLFFSSSAPRWATLALGDDVAKIVLKKVCTTRWESRHNAVFSLA
;
A
#
# COMPACT_ATOMS: atom_id res chain seq x y z
N ALA A 1 -13.16 -3.38 -4.17
CA ALA A 1 -13.84 -4.64 -3.79
C ALA A 1 -14.74 -5.21 -4.89
N SER A 2 -15.51 -4.39 -5.64
CA SER A 2 -16.52 -4.88 -6.61
C SER A 2 -16.04 -5.93 -7.62
N VAL A 3 -14.77 -5.90 -8.05
CA VAL A 3 -14.21 -6.94 -8.93
C VAL A 3 -14.20 -8.32 -8.28
N MET A 4 -13.93 -8.42 -6.98
CA MET A 4 -13.87 -9.71 -6.27
C MET A 4 -15.25 -10.15 -5.76
N SER A 5 -16.03 -9.22 -5.22
CA SER A 5 -17.29 -9.51 -4.49
C SER A 5 -18.53 -8.88 -5.13
N GLY A 6 -18.46 -8.47 -6.40
CA GLY A 6 -19.59 -7.90 -7.12
C GLY A 6 -20.66 -8.95 -7.43
N CYS A 7 -21.93 -8.59 -7.24
CA CYS A 7 -23.07 -9.49 -7.39
C CYS A 7 -23.42 -9.84 -8.85
N PHE A 8 -22.98 -9.04 -9.83
CA PHE A 8 -23.30 -9.24 -11.25
C PHE A 8 -22.14 -9.84 -12.04
N SER A 9 -20.93 -9.30 -11.89
CA SER A 9 -19.75 -9.68 -12.69
C SER A 9 -18.50 -9.92 -11.87
N GLY A 10 -18.62 -9.96 -10.54
CA GLY A 10 -17.51 -10.22 -9.64
C GLY A 10 -17.01 -11.65 -9.70
N VAL A 11 -15.75 -11.87 -9.32
CA VAL A 11 -15.11 -13.21 -9.29
C VAL A 11 -15.93 -14.18 -8.43
N GLN A 12 -16.39 -13.73 -7.25
CA GLN A 12 -17.28 -14.51 -6.39
C GLN A 12 -18.54 -14.99 -7.15
N LYS A 13 -19.22 -14.10 -7.87
CA LYS A 13 -20.45 -14.44 -8.60
C LYS A 13 -20.18 -15.50 -9.66
N ARG A 14 -19.14 -15.29 -10.48
CA ARG A 14 -18.75 -16.24 -11.54
C ARG A 14 -18.40 -17.62 -10.99
N ILE A 15 -17.72 -17.68 -9.84
CA ILE A 15 -17.41 -18.94 -9.17
C ILE A 15 -18.68 -19.60 -8.65
N SER A 16 -19.56 -18.85 -7.98
CA SER A 16 -20.82 -19.39 -7.43
C SER A 16 -21.79 -19.88 -8.50
N ASP A 17 -21.75 -19.31 -9.70
CA ASP A 17 -22.59 -19.74 -10.83
C ASP A 17 -22.16 -21.12 -11.37
N ILE A 18 -20.88 -21.48 -11.21
CA ILE A 18 -20.33 -22.78 -11.62
C ILE A 18 -20.40 -23.79 -10.46
N ILE A 19 -20.07 -23.34 -9.25
CA ILE A 19 -20.01 -24.16 -8.03
C ILE A 19 -20.79 -23.45 -6.92
N PRO A 20 -22.11 -23.70 -6.78
CA PRO A 20 -22.96 -23.01 -5.81
C PRO A 20 -22.55 -23.20 -4.34
N ASN A 21 -21.87 -24.30 -4.03
CA ASN A 21 -21.41 -24.63 -2.67
C ASN A 21 -20.06 -23.97 -2.31
N ALA A 22 -19.41 -23.27 -3.24
CA ALA A 22 -18.16 -22.57 -2.97
C ALA A 22 -18.42 -21.30 -2.15
N SER A 23 -18.07 -21.32 -0.87
CA SER A 23 -18.18 -20.14 -0.01
C SER A 23 -17.09 -19.12 -0.32
N PHE A 24 -17.48 -17.86 -0.46
CA PHE A 24 -16.55 -16.76 -0.63
C PHE A 24 -16.29 -16.07 0.70
N VAL A 25 -15.01 -15.85 1.01
CA VAL A 25 -14.56 -15.11 2.18
C VAL A 25 -13.61 -14.02 1.72
N HIS A 26 -13.81 -12.81 2.24
CA HIS A 26 -12.90 -11.70 1.96
C HIS A 26 -11.53 -11.94 2.60
N CYS A 27 -10.47 -11.62 1.85
CA CYS A 27 -9.12 -11.62 2.40
C CYS A 27 -8.98 -10.52 3.46
N ALA A 28 -8.60 -10.89 4.69
CA ALA A 28 -8.41 -9.96 5.80
C ALA A 28 -7.39 -8.86 5.47
N ALA A 29 -6.27 -9.22 4.83
CA ALA A 29 -5.26 -8.25 4.41
C ALA A 29 -5.80 -7.24 3.37
N HIS A 30 -6.69 -7.69 2.48
CA HIS A 30 -7.35 -6.80 1.52
C HIS A 30 -8.29 -5.82 2.22
N ASN A 31 -9.12 -6.32 3.15
CA ASN A 31 -10.03 -5.49 3.93
C ASN A 31 -9.26 -4.44 4.74
N LEU A 32 -8.16 -4.84 5.40
CA LEU A 32 -7.29 -3.92 6.11
C LEU A 32 -6.71 -2.85 5.16
N ASN A 33 -6.24 -3.24 3.97
CA ASN A 33 -5.73 -2.29 3.00
C ASN A 33 -6.77 -1.24 2.57
N LEU A 34 -8.04 -1.64 2.44
CA LEU A 34 -9.13 -0.74 2.08
C LEU A 34 -9.32 0.31 3.19
N VAL A 35 -9.45 -0.13 4.45
CA VAL A 35 -9.60 0.77 5.60
C VAL A 35 -8.42 1.74 5.70
N LEU A 36 -7.19 1.24 5.60
CA LEU A 36 -5.99 2.08 5.63
C LEU A 36 -5.94 3.07 4.46
N SER A 37 -6.45 2.68 3.29
CA SER A 37 -6.50 3.56 2.11
C SER A 37 -7.51 4.67 2.26
N ASP A 38 -8.65 4.39 2.88
CA ASP A 38 -9.68 5.40 3.16
C ASP A 38 -9.20 6.38 4.23
N ILE A 39 -8.57 5.88 5.31
CA ILE A 39 -7.98 6.74 6.35
C ILE A 39 -6.90 7.65 5.78
N ALA A 40 -6.02 7.13 4.91
CA ALA A 40 -4.98 7.93 4.27
C ALA A 40 -5.53 9.09 3.41
N LYS A 41 -6.82 9.04 3.04
CA LYS A 41 -7.52 10.08 2.26
C LYS A 41 -8.64 10.77 3.03
N SER A 42 -8.81 10.44 4.31
CA SER A 42 -9.94 10.90 5.14
C SER A 42 -9.98 12.42 5.33
N THR A 43 -8.82 13.07 5.32
CA THR A 43 -8.70 14.52 5.46
C THR A 43 -7.62 15.07 4.53
N PRO A 44 -7.71 16.35 4.12
CA PRO A 44 -6.64 17.00 3.35
C PRO A 44 -5.28 16.91 4.03
N LYS A 45 -5.25 16.98 5.37
CA LYS A 45 -4.01 16.86 6.16
C LYS A 45 -3.37 15.47 6.01
N MET A 46 -4.16 14.41 6.13
CA MET A 46 -3.66 13.03 5.96
C MET A 46 -3.21 12.76 4.53
N LEU A 47 -3.97 13.25 3.55
CA LEU A 47 -3.62 13.12 2.14
C LEU A 47 -2.30 13.84 1.84
N ASN A 48 -2.14 15.08 2.29
CA ASN A 48 -0.91 15.84 2.13
C ASN A 48 0.27 15.18 2.84
N PHE A 49 0.08 14.63 4.04
CA PHE A 49 1.12 13.89 4.75
C PHE A 49 1.66 12.74 3.91
N PHE A 50 0.79 11.85 3.41
CA PHE A 50 1.25 10.71 2.59
C PHE A 50 1.81 11.12 1.23
N ASN A 51 1.34 12.23 0.65
CA ASN A 51 1.95 12.79 -0.56
C ASN A 51 3.38 13.26 -0.29
N ILE A 52 3.64 13.99 0.81
CA ILE A 52 4.98 14.43 1.19
C ILE A 52 5.92 13.24 1.39
N VAL A 53 5.47 12.18 2.08
CA VAL A 53 6.25 10.95 2.26
C VAL A 53 6.58 10.31 0.90
N GLN A 54 5.62 10.28 -0.02
CA GLN A 54 5.84 9.76 -1.37
C GLN A 54 6.81 10.64 -2.18
N ASP A 55 6.71 11.96 -2.08
CA ASP A 55 7.58 12.91 -2.78
C ASP A 55 9.02 12.83 -2.27
N LEU A 56 9.22 12.66 -0.95
CA LEU A 56 10.52 12.37 -0.35
C LEU A 56 11.16 11.12 -0.97
N PHE A 57 10.41 10.02 -1.02
CA PHE A 57 10.90 8.81 -1.68
C PHE A 57 11.26 9.05 -3.16
N LEU A 58 10.41 9.77 -3.91
CA LEU A 58 10.67 10.07 -5.33
C LEU A 58 11.88 10.97 -5.53
N PHE A 59 12.08 11.95 -4.65
CA PHE A 59 13.26 12.81 -4.68
C PHE A 59 14.54 11.99 -4.56
N PHE A 60 14.68 11.14 -3.55
CA PHE A 60 15.90 10.33 -3.41
C PHE A 60 16.03 9.28 -4.51
N SER A 61 14.96 8.54 -4.83
CA SER A 61 15.01 7.42 -5.79
C SER A 61 15.23 7.84 -7.24
N SER A 62 14.95 9.09 -7.59
CA SER A 62 15.19 9.62 -8.95
C SER A 62 16.65 9.97 -9.26
N SER A 63 17.57 9.83 -8.30
CA SER A 63 19.01 10.08 -8.52
C SER A 63 19.86 9.07 -7.78
N ALA A 64 20.66 8.30 -8.53
CA ALA A 64 21.58 7.32 -7.96
C ALA A 64 22.56 7.93 -6.94
N PRO A 65 23.15 9.13 -7.18
CA PRO A 65 23.95 9.81 -6.16
C PRO A 65 23.19 10.11 -4.85
N ARG A 66 21.96 10.66 -4.93
CA ARG A 66 21.15 10.93 -3.71
C ARG A 66 20.78 9.64 -2.99
N TRP A 67 20.41 8.61 -3.74
CA TRP A 67 20.08 7.31 -3.17
C TRP A 67 21.30 6.67 -2.49
N ALA A 68 22.49 6.81 -3.06
CA ALA A 68 23.74 6.32 -2.46
C ALA A 68 24.02 6.97 -1.10
N THR A 69 23.82 8.28 -0.95
CA THR A 69 23.95 8.96 0.35
C THR A 69 23.03 8.35 1.42
N LEU A 70 21.83 7.94 1.02
CA LEU A 70 20.86 7.32 1.91
C LEU A 70 21.19 5.86 2.20
N ALA A 71 21.52 5.06 1.19
CA ALA A 71 21.60 3.60 1.27
C ALA A 71 23.01 3.03 1.55
N LEU A 72 24.09 3.79 1.35
CA LEU A 72 25.47 3.31 1.41
C LEU A 72 26.30 3.95 2.54
N GLY A 73 25.66 4.40 3.64
CA GLY A 73 26.40 4.83 4.83
C GLY A 73 26.90 3.65 5.67
N ASP A 74 27.83 3.90 6.60
CA ASP A 74 28.60 2.87 7.33
C ASP A 74 27.82 1.95 8.29
N ASP A 75 26.50 2.09 8.41
CA ASP A 75 25.69 1.31 9.36
C ASP A 75 25.01 0.10 8.69
N VAL A 76 25.26 -1.09 9.25
CA VAL A 76 24.82 -2.41 8.75
C VAL A 76 23.29 -2.61 8.90
N ALA A 77 22.59 -1.70 9.58
CA ALA A 77 21.15 -1.76 9.85
C ALA A 77 20.32 -0.59 9.27
N LYS A 78 20.76 -0.01 8.15
CA LYS A 78 20.15 1.23 7.64
C LYS A 78 18.76 0.99 7.05
N ILE A 79 17.73 1.54 7.72
CA ILE A 79 16.37 1.58 7.17
C ILE A 79 16.35 2.65 6.07
N VAL A 80 16.13 2.22 4.82
CA VAL A 80 16.04 3.11 3.65
C VAL A 80 14.59 3.48 3.39
N LEU A 81 14.35 4.72 2.96
CA LEU A 81 13.05 5.24 2.56
C LEU A 81 12.28 4.24 1.68
N LYS A 82 11.00 4.02 2.02
CA LYS A 82 10.11 3.13 1.27
C LYS A 82 9.03 3.91 0.53
N LYS A 83 8.66 3.40 -0.65
CA LYS A 83 7.56 3.93 -1.45
C LYS A 83 6.22 3.70 -0.74
N VAL A 84 5.29 4.64 -0.88
CA VAL A 84 3.89 4.44 -0.51
C VAL A 84 3.16 3.73 -1.65
N CYS A 85 2.56 2.58 -1.37
CA CYS A 85 1.82 1.78 -2.34
C CYS A 85 0.38 1.61 -1.88
N THR A 86 -0.57 1.86 -2.77
CA THR A 86 -2.00 1.77 -2.49
C THR A 86 -2.52 0.34 -2.44
N THR A 87 -1.82 -0.63 -3.04
CA THR A 87 -2.25 -2.03 -3.12
C THR A 87 -1.63 -2.95 -2.08
N ARG A 88 -0.51 -2.52 -1.45
CA ARG A 88 0.19 -3.28 -0.41
C ARG A 88 -0.12 -2.66 0.96
N TRP A 89 -0.88 -3.36 1.79
CA TRP A 89 -1.37 -2.85 3.08
C TRP A 89 -0.26 -2.32 3.99
N GLU A 90 0.85 -3.04 4.09
CA GLU A 90 2.00 -2.73 4.94
C GLU A 90 2.83 -1.54 4.43
N SER A 91 2.66 -1.15 3.16
CA SER A 91 3.53 -0.17 2.51
C SER A 91 3.52 1.20 3.18
N ARG A 92 2.37 1.62 3.71
CA ARG A 92 2.24 2.90 4.44
C ARG A 92 2.99 2.86 5.77
N HIS A 93 2.89 1.75 6.50
CA HIS A 93 3.63 1.53 7.74
C HIS A 93 5.13 1.60 7.47
N ASN A 94 5.63 0.85 6.49
CA ASN A 94 7.05 0.79 6.19
C ASN A 94 7.61 2.13 5.68
N ALA A 95 6.82 2.90 4.93
CA ALA A 95 7.21 4.25 4.50
C ALA A 95 7.36 5.20 5.69
N VAL A 96 6.42 5.18 6.64
CA VAL A 96 6.49 6.02 7.85
C VAL A 96 7.60 5.55 8.79
N PHE A 97 7.73 4.24 9.01
CA PHE A 97 8.77 3.66 9.86
C PHE A 97 10.18 3.98 9.33
N SER A 98 10.35 4.05 8.01
CA SER A 98 11.64 4.44 7.39
C SER A 98 12.04 5.91 7.55
N LEU A 99 11.18 6.74 8.15
CA LEU A 99 11.49 8.12 8.49
C LEU A 99 12.01 8.29 9.93
N ALA A 100 11.87 7.26 10.77
CA ALA A 100 12.37 7.22 12.14
C ALA A 100 13.83 6.76 12.17
#